data_AF-Q8MI21-F1
#
_entry.id   AF-Q8MI21-F1
#
_cell.length_a   1.000
_cell.length_b   1.000
_cell.length_c   1.000
_cell.angle_alpha   90.00
_cell.angle_beta   90.00
_cell.angle_gamma   90.00
#
_symmetry.space_group_name_H-M   'P 1'
#
loop_
_entity.id
_entity.type
_entity.pdbx_description
1 polymer ?
#
loop_
_entity_poly.entity_id
_entity_poly.type
_entity_poly.pdbx_seq_one_letter_code
_entity_poly.pdbx_strand_id
1 'polypeptide(L)' 'ARYYLVHQEPLENFQCNVPLGMEFGRIANEQISASSMYSDGRWTPQQSRLHGDDNGWTPNLDS' A
#
# COMPACT_ATOMS: atom_id res chain seq x y z
N ALA A 1 8.86 -4.91 23.47
CA ALA A 1 8.74 -5.38 22.08
C ALA A 1 8.08 -6.76 22.09
N ARG A 2 7.10 -7.00 21.23
CA ARG A 2 6.45 -8.31 21.06
C ARG A 2 6.85 -8.85 19.69
N TYR A 3 7.33 -10.09 19.65
CA TYR A 3 7.70 -10.76 18.40
C TYR A 3 7.13 -12.17 18.38
N TYR A 4 7.04 -12.75 17.18
CA TYR A 4 6.57 -14.11 16.97
C TYR A 4 7.49 -14.80 15.98
N LEU A 5 7.69 -16.11 16.19
CA LEU A 5 8.37 -16.97 15.23
C LEU A 5 7.31 -17.72 14.45
N VAL A 6 7.35 -17.59 13.12
CA VAL A 6 6.43 -18.28 12.22
C VAL A 6 7.29 -19.04 11.22
N HIS A 7 7.09 -20.36 11.15
CA HIS A 7 7.74 -21.22 10.17
C HIS A 7 7.08 -21.01 8.79
N GLN A 8 7.86 -21.04 7.72
CA GLN A 8 7.40 -20.83 6.35
C GLN A 8 7.98 -21.93 5.46
N GLU A 9 7.11 -22.65 4.74
CA GLU A 9 7.49 -23.72 3.80
C GLU A 9 6.94 -23.36 2.41
N PRO A 10 7.77 -22.81 1.51
CA PRO A 10 7.33 -22.50 0.16
C PRO A 10 7.17 -23.79 -0.65
N LEU A 11 6.11 -23.88 -1.45
CA LEU A 11 5.87 -24.99 -2.36
C LEU A 11 6.95 -25.05 -3.46
N GLU A 12 7.32 -26.25 -3.93
CA GLU A 12 8.31 -26.44 -5.00
C GLU A 12 7.92 -25.70 -6.31
N ASN A 13 6.61 -25.59 -6.59
CA ASN A 13 6.06 -24.89 -7.76
C ASN A 13 5.56 -23.47 -7.42
N PHE A 14 6.26 -22.76 -6.53
CA PHE A 14 5.88 -21.40 -6.13
C PHE A 14 5.97 -20.41 -7.30
N GLN A 15 4.87 -19.70 -7.55
CA GLN A 15 4.86 -18.55 -8.45
C GLN A 15 5.14 -17.27 -7.66
N CYS A 16 6.19 -16.54 -8.01
CA CYS A 16 6.58 -15.28 -7.38
C CYS A 16 5.74 -14.09 -7.89
N ASN A 17 4.43 -14.19 -7.75
CA ASN A 17 3.45 -13.19 -8.22
C ASN A 17 2.41 -12.82 -7.15
N VAL A 18 2.67 -13.16 -5.89
CA VAL A 18 1.79 -12.84 -4.76
C VAL A 18 1.77 -11.31 -4.53
N PRO A 19 0.60 -10.70 -4.27
CA PRO A 19 0.51 -9.27 -3.96
C PRO A 19 1.29 -8.92 -2.68
N LEU A 20 2.03 -7.81 -2.72
CA LEU A 20 2.91 -7.40 -1.63
C LEU A 20 2.20 -6.67 -0.49
N GLY A 21 1.00 -6.11 -0.72
CA GLY A 21 0.18 -5.58 0.38
C GLY A 21 -0.49 -4.22 0.23
N MET A 22 -0.56 -3.64 -0.97
CA MET A 22 -1.26 -2.35 -1.16
C MET A 22 -2.76 -2.47 -0.84
N GLU A 23 -3.46 -3.44 -1.42
CA GLU A 23 -4.89 -3.65 -1.20
C GLU A 23 -5.19 -4.15 0.24
N PHE A 24 -4.49 -5.21 0.67
CA PHE A 24 -4.78 -5.90 1.94
C PHE A 24 -4.16 -5.27 3.20
N GLY A 25 -3.53 -4.10 3.09
CA GLY A 25 -2.99 -3.38 4.26
C GLY A 25 -1.69 -3.93 4.84
N ARG A 26 -1.05 -4.94 4.22
CA ARG A 26 0.27 -5.43 4.67
C ARG A 26 1.37 -4.38 4.49
N ILE A 27 1.24 -3.52 3.48
CA ILE A 27 2.01 -2.28 3.40
C ILE A 27 1.26 -1.25 4.25
N ALA A 28 1.88 -0.81 5.35
CA ALA A 28 1.29 0.16 6.28
C ALA A 28 1.29 1.58 5.68
N ASN A 29 0.45 2.47 6.23
CA ASN A 29 0.31 3.84 5.72
C ASN A 29 1.61 4.64 5.80
N GLU A 30 2.44 4.37 6.80
CA GLU A 30 3.75 5.00 7.03
C GLU A 30 4.78 4.60 5.97
N GLN A 31 4.53 3.51 5.25
CA GLN A 31 5.37 3.03 4.15
C GLN A 31 4.96 3.63 2.80
N ILE A 32 3.85 4.39 2.75
CA ILE A 32 3.32 5.01 1.53
C ILE A 32 3.58 6.51 1.60
N SER A 33 4.27 7.02 0.59
CA SER A 33 4.63 8.44 0.48
C SER A 33 4.55 8.91 -0.96
N ALA A 34 4.37 10.20 -1.17
CA ALA A 34 4.44 10.83 -2.48
C ALA A 34 5.19 12.17 -2.40
N SER A 35 5.58 12.71 -3.55
CA SER A 35 6.23 14.02 -3.65
C SER A 35 5.33 15.17 -3.22
N SER A 36 4.02 15.04 -3.47
CA SER A 36 2.99 16.00 -3.07
C SER A 36 1.62 15.32 -3.04
N MET A 37 0.61 16.03 -2.54
CA MET A 37 -0.78 15.64 -2.61
C MET A 37 -1.66 16.85 -2.89
N TYR A 38 -2.87 16.63 -3.40
CA TYR A 38 -3.83 17.69 -3.66
C TYR A 38 -4.14 18.50 -2.38
N SER A 39 -4.29 19.81 -2.54
CA SER A 39 -4.27 20.77 -1.43
C SER A 39 -5.45 20.68 -0.46
N ASP A 40 -6.57 20.06 -0.87
CA ASP A 40 -7.74 19.84 0.00
C ASP A 40 -7.57 18.67 0.99
N GLY A 41 -6.47 17.91 0.88
CA GLY A 41 -6.18 16.76 1.74
C GLY A 41 -7.11 15.54 1.53
N ARG A 42 -7.90 15.51 0.45
CA ARG A 42 -8.83 14.41 0.12
C ARG A 42 -8.24 13.39 -0.85
N TRP A 43 -7.01 13.61 -1.32
CA TRP A 43 -6.30 12.80 -2.31
C TRP A 43 -4.89 12.43 -1.83
N THR A 44 -4.83 11.87 -0.64
CA THR A 44 -3.62 11.51 0.09
C THR A 44 -2.90 10.29 -0.49
N PRO A 45 -1.59 10.12 -0.27
CA PRO A 45 -0.86 8.93 -0.72
C PRO A 45 -1.47 7.62 -0.21
N GLN A 46 -2.03 7.62 1.00
CA GLN A 46 -2.61 6.44 1.64
C GLN A 46 -3.89 5.95 0.94
N GLN A 47 -4.56 6.81 0.18
CA GLN A 47 -5.74 6.44 -0.64
C GLN A 47 -5.35 5.78 -1.97
N SER A 48 -4.06 5.63 -2.30
CA SER A 48 -3.58 4.94 -3.51
C SER A 48 -3.76 3.42 -3.52
N ARG A 49 -4.44 2.84 -2.51
CA ARG A 49 -4.66 1.40 -2.43
C ARG A 49 -5.59 0.92 -3.54
N LEU A 50 -5.25 -0.22 -4.13
CA LEU A 50 -6.10 -0.84 -5.14
C LEU A 50 -7.49 -1.14 -4.52
N HIS A 51 -8.56 -0.85 -5.27
CA HIS A 51 -9.96 -1.03 -4.85
C HIS A 51 -10.37 -0.23 -3.59
N GLY A 52 -9.68 0.87 -3.28
CA GLY A 52 -10.13 1.84 -2.28
C GLY A 52 -11.47 2.49 -2.67
N ASP A 53 -12.29 2.79 -1.67
CA ASP A 53 -13.63 3.38 -1.81
C ASP A 53 -13.68 4.90 -1.57
N ASP A 54 -12.60 5.49 -1.05
CA ASP A 54 -12.46 6.93 -0.80
C ASP A 54 -11.35 7.53 -1.67
N ASN A 55 -11.74 8.06 -2.83
CA ASN A 55 -10.85 8.73 -3.80
C ASN A 55 -9.62 7.89 -4.18
N GLY A 56 -8.49 8.56 -4.46
CA GLY A 56 -7.20 7.98 -4.78
C GLY A 56 -6.08 8.96 -4.41
N TRP A 57 -4.85 8.71 -4.88
CA TRP A 57 -3.77 9.69 -4.77
C TRP A 57 -3.73 10.61 -5.99
N THR A 58 -3.61 11.91 -5.74
CA THR A 58 -3.43 12.95 -6.76
C THR A 58 -2.35 13.93 -6.30
N PRO A 59 -1.38 14.32 -7.14
CA PRO A 59 -0.37 15.32 -6.78
C PRO A 59 -0.97 16.73 -6.62
N ASN A 60 -0.19 17.67 -6.10
CA ASN A 60 -0.64 19.06 -5.90
C ASN A 60 -0.87 19.82 -7.23
N LEU A 61 -0.12 19.48 -8.26
CA LEU A 61 -0.25 20.03 -9.61
C LEU A 61 -0.53 18.87 -10.55
N ASP A 62 -1.72 18.88 -11.15
CA ASP A 62 -2.11 17.96 -12.22
C ASP A 62 -2.18 18.77 -13.52
N SER A 63 -1.56 18.28 -14.60
CA SER A 63 -1.40 19.01 -15.87
C SER A 63 -2.53 18.70 -16.85
#